data_AF-A0A5D3CEK3-F1
#
_entry.id   AF-A0A5D3CEK3-F1
#
_cell.length_a   1.000
_cell.length_b   1.000
_cell.length_c   1.000
_cell.angle_alpha   90.00
_cell.angle_beta   90.00
_cell.angle_gamma   90.00
#
_symmetry.space_group_name_H-M   'P 1'
#
loop_
_entity.id
_entity.type
_entity.pdbx_description
1 polymer ?
#
loop_
_entity_poly.entity_id
_entity_poly.type
_entity_poly.pdbx_seq_one_letter_code
_entity_poly.pdbx_strand_id
1 'polypeptide(L)'
;MIIPSSLISALKAKKSLRKGFTTFLAHVIEVQKEKLKLEDVPTVNEFLDVFPTDLSGLPPDREVEFTIELLPGTTSISQCHKERL
;
A
#
# COMPACT_ATOMS: atom_id res chain seq x y z
N MET A 1 -10.65 1.11 11.84
CA MET A 1 -9.70 0.84 12.94
C MET A 1 -10.14 -0.43 13.64
N ILE A 2 -9.40 -1.53 13.51
CA ILE A 2 -9.76 -2.83 14.10
C ILE A 2 -9.07 -2.90 15.46
N ILE A 3 -9.83 -2.87 16.55
CA ILE A 3 -9.30 -3.12 17.90
C ILE A 3 -9.38 -4.63 18.12
N PRO A 4 -8.26 -5.32 18.43
CA PRO A 4 -8.30 -6.76 18.69
C PRO A 4 -9.24 -7.06 19.87
N SER A 5 -10.14 -8.01 19.68
CA SER A 5 -11.10 -8.46 20.71
C SER A 5 -10.43 -9.11 21.93
N SER A 6 -9.14 -9.40 21.86
CA SER A 6 -8.36 -10.11 22.88
C SER A 6 -7.53 -9.22 23.81
N LEU A 7 -7.67 -7.88 23.75
CA LEU A 7 -6.95 -6.98 24.65
C LEU A 7 -7.56 -7.01 26.07
N ILE A 8 -6.72 -7.23 27.09
CA ILE A 8 -7.15 -7.14 28.49
C ILE A 8 -6.46 -5.97 29.20
N SER A 9 -7.13 -5.40 30.19
CA SER A 9 -6.53 -4.36 31.04
C SER A 9 -5.48 -4.94 32.00
N ALA A 10 -4.53 -4.09 32.41
CA ALA A 10 -3.52 -4.46 33.39
C ALA A 10 -4.12 -4.96 34.72
N LEU A 11 -5.26 -4.39 35.14
CA LEU A 11 -5.98 -4.83 36.35
C LEU A 11 -6.52 -6.27 36.21
N LYS A 12 -7.07 -6.60 35.03
CA LYS A 12 -7.58 -7.94 34.74
C LYS A 12 -6.44 -8.96 34.64
N ALA A 13 -5.32 -8.57 34.03
CA ALA A 13 -4.10 -9.37 34.03
C ALA A 13 -3.60 -9.64 35.47
N LYS A 14 -3.48 -8.61 36.31
CA LYS A 14 -3.06 -8.72 37.72
C LYS A 14 -3.99 -9.62 38.54
N LYS A 15 -5.31 -9.51 38.36
CA LYS A 15 -6.29 -10.37 39.03
C LYS A 15 -6.12 -11.84 38.61
N SER A 16 -5.79 -12.09 37.34
CA SER A 16 -5.60 -13.45 36.82
C SER A 16 -4.31 -14.08 37.34
N LEU A 17 -3.22 -13.30 37.44
CA LEU A 17 -1.98 -13.73 38.09
C LEU A 17 -2.21 -14.19 39.54
N ARG A 18 -2.99 -13.43 40.32
CA ARG A 18 -3.33 -13.80 41.70
C ARG A 18 -4.15 -15.08 41.83
N LYS A 19 -4.85 -15.49 40.77
CA LYS A 19 -5.64 -16.72 40.71
C LYS A 19 -4.82 -17.95 40.29
N GLY A 20 -3.52 -17.79 40.01
CA GLY A 20 -2.63 -18.89 39.64
C GLY A 20 -2.72 -19.30 38.16
N PHE A 21 -3.25 -18.44 37.28
CA PHE A 21 -3.22 -18.72 35.84
C PHE A 21 -1.78 -18.72 35.32
N THR A 22 -1.46 -19.65 34.43
CA THR A 22 -0.20 -19.65 33.69
C THR A 22 -0.12 -18.42 32.79
N THR A 23 0.96 -17.65 32.91
CA THR A 23 1.17 -16.43 32.13
C THR A 23 2.55 -16.42 31.49
N PHE A 24 2.63 -15.92 30.26
CA PHE A 24 3.87 -15.72 29.53
C PHE A 24 4.11 -14.22 29.35
N LEU A 25 5.35 -13.79 29.56
CA LEU A 25 5.79 -12.44 29.26
C LEU A 25 6.47 -12.43 27.89
N ALA A 26 5.88 -11.74 26.93
CA ALA A 26 6.49 -11.48 25.64
C ALA A 26 7.03 -10.04 25.62
N HIS A 27 8.26 -9.89 25.14
CA HIS A 27 8.88 -8.58 24.93
C HIS A 27 8.91 -8.30 23.43
N VAL A 28 8.27 -7.23 22.99
CA VAL A 28 8.30 -6.77 21.60
C VAL A 28 9.39 -5.72 21.49
N ILE A 29 10.44 -6.04 20.74
CA ILE A 29 11.47 -5.06 20.36
C ILE A 29 11.12 -4.60 18.96
N GLU A 30 10.77 -3.34 18.81
CA GLU A 30 10.71 -2.71 17.51
C GLU A 30 12.14 -2.51 17.03
N VAL A 31 12.62 -3.44 16.21
CA VAL A 31 13.86 -3.24 15.47
C VAL A 31 13.52 -2.20 14.41
N GLN A 32 14.09 -1.00 14.55
CA GLN A 32 14.07 -0.03 13.47
C GLN A 32 14.80 -0.67 12.29
N LYS A 33 14.05 -1.26 11.38
CA LYS A 33 14.57 -1.59 10.07
C LYS A 33 14.87 -0.24 9.44
N GLU A 34 16.13 0.02 9.13
CA GLU A 34 16.49 1.16 8.31
C GLU A 34 15.51 1.19 7.14
N LYS A 35 14.85 2.34 6.95
CA LYS A 35 13.97 2.50 5.79
C LYS A 35 14.85 2.20 4.59
N LEU A 36 14.52 1.14 3.85
CA LEU A 36 15.21 0.81 2.61
C LEU A 36 15.21 2.07 1.76
N LYS A 37 16.40 2.56 1.46
CA LYS A 37 16.57 3.66 0.54
C LYS A 37 16.28 3.15 -0.86
N LEU A 38 15.87 4.04 -1.76
CA LEU A 38 15.67 3.67 -3.15
C LEU A 38 16.97 3.11 -3.77
N GLU A 39 18.11 3.61 -3.28
CA GLU A 39 19.46 3.12 -3.61
C GLU A 39 19.69 1.63 -3.26
N ASP A 40 18.95 1.07 -2.30
CA ASP A 40 19.11 -0.33 -1.86
C ASP A 40 18.45 -1.34 -2.81
N VAL A 41 17.64 -0.86 -3.77
CA VAL A 41 17.01 -1.68 -4.80
C VAL A 41 17.85 -1.57 -6.09
N PRO A 42 18.55 -2.63 -6.53
CA PRO A 42 19.49 -2.55 -7.66
C PRO A 42 18.86 -1.95 -8.93
N THR A 43 17.63 -2.36 -9.24
CA THR A 43 16.88 -1.86 -10.39
C THR A 43 16.53 -0.38 -10.27
N VAL A 44 16.31 0.15 -9.06
CA VAL A 44 15.99 1.57 -8.88
C VAL A 44 17.28 2.40 -8.87
N ASN A 45 18.36 1.87 -8.31
CA ASN A 45 19.67 2.52 -8.29
C ASN A 45 20.21 2.83 -9.70
N GLU A 46 19.90 1.98 -10.68
CA GLU A 46 20.27 2.19 -12.10
C GLU A 46 19.52 3.35 -12.77
N PHE A 47 18.37 3.78 -12.22
CA PHE A 47 17.50 4.80 -12.81
C PHE A 47 17.08 5.87 -11.78
N LEU A 48 17.93 6.21 -10.80
CA LEU A 48 17.57 7.21 -9.78
C LEU A 48 17.22 8.58 -10.36
N ASP A 49 17.71 8.89 -11.57
CA ASP A 49 17.42 10.10 -12.34
C ASP A 49 15.98 10.16 -12.88
N VAL A 50 15.30 9.01 -13.08
CA VAL A 50 13.89 8.97 -13.54
C VAL A 50 12.88 8.97 -12.38
N PHE A 51 13.35 8.83 -11.15
CA PHE A 51 12.54 8.90 -9.93
C PHE A 51 12.91 10.14 -9.08
N PRO A 52 12.72 11.36 -9.59
CA PRO A 52 12.98 12.57 -8.82
C PRO A 52 12.10 12.60 -7.57
N THR A 53 12.67 13.08 -6.45
CA THR A 53 11.97 13.24 -5.17
C THR A 53 10.76 14.17 -5.27
N ASP A 54 10.79 15.07 -6.25
CA ASP A 54 9.72 16.00 -6.59
C ASP A 54 9.00 15.50 -7.87
N LEU A 55 7.73 15.13 -7.75
CA LEU A 55 6.89 14.82 -8.91
C LEU A 55 6.46 16.13 -9.57
N SER A 56 7.27 16.63 -10.51
CA SER A 56 7.06 17.90 -11.19
C SER A 56 5.99 17.84 -12.29
N GLY A 57 4.76 17.49 -11.92
CA GLY A 57 3.57 17.77 -12.73
C GLY A 57 3.16 16.71 -13.76
N LEU A 58 2.18 17.10 -14.58
CA LEU A 58 1.63 16.30 -15.67
C LEU A 58 2.75 15.96 -16.69
N PRO A 59 2.68 14.79 -17.35
CA PRO A 59 3.62 14.47 -18.40
C PRO A 59 3.63 15.60 -19.46
N PRO A 60 4.79 15.91 -20.06
CA PRO A 60 4.86 16.91 -21.12
C PRO A 60 3.89 16.55 -22.25
N ASP A 61 3.32 17.58 -22.88
CA ASP A 61 2.47 17.42 -24.04
C ASP A 61 3.22 16.58 -25.07
N ARG A 62 2.67 15.41 -25.39
CA ARG A 62 3.27 14.49 -26.35
C ARG A 62 2.97 15.03 -27.75
N GLU A 63 3.99 15.16 -28.58
CA GLU A 63 3.84 15.59 -29.99
C GLU A 63 3.00 14.60 -30.82
N VAL A 64 2.81 13.37 -30.32
CA VAL A 64 2.09 12.29 -31.01
C VAL A 64 0.79 11.99 -30.28
N GLU A 65 -0.32 12.08 -31.02
CA GLU A 65 -1.63 11.61 -30.58
C GLU A 65 -1.65 10.07 -30.63
N PHE A 66 -1.82 9.43 -29.47
CA PHE A 66 -1.93 7.97 -29.41
C PHE A 66 -3.32 7.55 -29.81
N THR A 67 -3.44 6.90 -30.96
CA THR A 67 -4.68 6.25 -31.36
C THR A 67 -4.75 4.88 -30.70
N ILE A 68 -5.83 4.61 -29.95
CA ILE A 68 -6.12 3.27 -29.43
C ILE A 68 -6.98 2.56 -30.47
N GLU A 69 -6.37 1.65 -31.23
CA GLU A 69 -7.11 0.78 -32.13
C GLU A 69 -7.89 -0.25 -31.33
N LEU A 70 -9.20 -0.28 -31.52
CA LEU A 70 -10.08 -1.27 -30.92
C LEU A 70 -10.33 -2.38 -31.94
N LEU A 71 -10.31 -3.63 -31.47
CA LEU A 71 -10.76 -4.74 -32.29
C LEU A 71 -12.26 -4.55 -32.60
N PRO A 72 -12.73 -4.90 -33.81
CA PRO A 72 -14.15 -4.87 -34.14
C PRO A 72 -14.97 -5.63 -33.08
N GLY A 73 -15.93 -4.95 -32.44
CA GLY A 73 -16.75 -5.52 -31.37
C GLY A 73 -16.31 -5.20 -29.93
N THR A 74 -15.25 -4.41 -29.75
CA THR A 74 -14.86 -3.93 -28.41
C THR A 74 -15.88 -2.93 -27.88
N THR A 75 -16.55 -3.26 -26.77
CA THR A 75 -17.54 -2.40 -26.12
C THR A 75 -16.95 -1.74 -24.88
N SER A 76 -17.33 -0.48 -24.61
CA SER A 76 -16.97 0.22 -23.38
C SER A 76 -17.42 -0.56 -22.14
N ILE A 77 -16.55 -0.65 -21.13
CA ILE A 77 -16.82 -1.37 -19.87
C ILE A 77 -17.77 -0.56 -18.96
N SER A 78 -17.85 0.76 -19.14
CA SER A 78 -18.87 1.59 -18.51
C SER A 78 -19.98 1.92 -19.51
N GLN A 79 -21.18 1.38 -19.26
CA GLN A 79 -22.44 1.63 -19.97
C GLN A 79 -22.74 3.15 -20.01
N CYS A 80 -23.35 3.74 -21.05
CA CYS A 80 -24.61 3.33 -21.66
C CYS A 80 -24.72 3.78 -23.14
N HIS A 81 -25.14 2.81 -23.94
CA HIS A 81 -25.66 2.88 -25.30
C HIS A 81 -26.78 3.92 -25.43
N LYS A 82 -26.66 4.85 -26.38
CA LYS A 82 -27.83 5.47 -27.00
C LYS A 82 -27.77 5.23 -28.50
N GLU A 83 -28.80 4.53 -28.95
CA GLU A 83 -29.03 4.16 -30.34
C GLU A 83 -29.16 5.38 -31.24
N ARG A 84 -28.69 5.10 -32.45
CA ARG A 84 -28.71 5.90 -33.68
C ARG A 84 -30.14 6.29 -34.08
N LEU A 85 -30.38 7.58 -34.24
CA LEU A 85 -31.04 8.17 -35.41
C LEU A 85 -30.35 9.50 -35.71
#